data_AF-A0A3C1ENC9-F1
#
_entry.id   AF-A0A3C1ENC9-F1
#
_cell.length_a   1.000
_cell.length_b   1.000
_cell.length_c   1.000
_cell.angle_alpha   90.00
_cell.angle_beta   90.00
_cell.angle_gamma   90.00
#
_symmetry.space_group_name_H-M   'P 1'
#
loop_
_entity.id
_entity.type
_entity.pdbx_description
1 polymer ?
#
loop_
_entity_poly.entity_id
_entity_poly.type
_entity_poly.pdbx_seq_one_letter_code
_entity_poly.pdbx_strand_id
1 'polypeptide(L)'
;MSQLLFAALLLWPCRAGAQVFSPKEVKFLVDKTEGAEARSQVFYHYFKKDRDPGLAVPSWIDTTLDAMTRRAVWQDPEEGIINEAQLWQAPVSVLYEFFELTRKTFLPSDGGQLVAPGSLIRDYAENRIRFQMSLDRLYRAKLGSSLGGRGRSVLANFDLILKEMDSLIDALTSSDAARYKEAVLAIGVFTNSAYDILHHPPRGYAPPDKTDRKSALALAMILKLGGIVLIFSAFWFVGSLNEDRLTRYMEEYRVKAKQWARDYERQFVTIKINYLVGGPALLGVLLGLLTFDPIGFFLFAGFGLYCGLILPGWLLRNIRWRRGMKCEAQLMDAMILMSNGLKSGIDIVNCIEMVHRELQPPISEEFGLCIKNYQLGTTLERALEGVEERVQSRLLSYMIKAVVIQRSVGGNLTKIFDRIVENIREETKLTEKTATMTAQQRIQAIVVGLMPWVMFVIMFVFQPGPMRQFYFTPLGAFVLIFCTVWIAVGMKIINKLGDVQA
;
A
#
# COMPACT_ATOMS: atom_id res chain seq x y z
N MET A 1 17.15 -33.42 75.19
CA MET A 1 17.44 -33.29 73.73
C MET A 1 16.61 -32.17 73.08
N SER A 2 16.45 -31.01 73.75
CA SER A 2 15.66 -29.88 73.23
C SER A 2 16.34 -28.51 73.35
N GLN A 3 17.53 -28.42 73.97
CA GLN A 3 18.28 -27.16 74.07
C GLN A 3 19.33 -26.97 72.95
N LEU A 4 19.78 -28.06 72.31
CA LEU A 4 20.75 -27.96 71.19
C LEU A 4 20.10 -27.60 69.85
N LEU A 5 18.80 -27.88 69.66
CA LEU A 5 18.06 -27.49 68.46
C LEU A 5 17.64 -26.01 68.46
N PHE A 6 17.51 -25.40 69.64
CA PHE A 6 17.18 -23.97 69.75
C PHE A 6 18.41 -23.07 69.53
N ALA A 7 19.61 -23.54 69.87
CA ALA A 7 20.86 -22.83 69.58
C ALA A 7 21.23 -22.86 68.08
N ALA A 8 20.83 -23.91 67.35
CA ALA A 8 21.07 -24.01 65.91
C ALA A 8 20.15 -23.10 65.06
N LEU A 9 19.01 -22.68 65.61
CA LEU A 9 18.09 -21.72 64.97
C LEU A 9 18.44 -20.25 65.23
N LEU A 10 19.34 -19.97 66.17
CA LEU A 10 19.87 -18.61 66.44
C LEU A 10 21.19 -18.30 65.73
N LEU A 11 21.74 -19.26 64.97
CA LEU A 11 22.95 -19.09 64.14
C LEU A 11 22.66 -19.18 62.64
N TRP A 12 21.40 -19.10 62.22
CA TRP A 12 21.10 -18.75 60.84
C TRP A 12 21.24 -17.23 60.74
N PRO A 13 22.28 -16.67 60.07
CA PRO A 13 22.32 -15.24 59.89
C PRO A 13 21.07 -14.87 59.12
N CYS A 14 20.27 -13.99 59.72
CA CYS A 14 19.13 -13.32 59.15
C CYS A 14 19.61 -12.55 57.90
N ARG A 15 19.77 -13.26 56.77
CA ARG A 15 20.24 -12.71 55.48
C ARG A 15 19.14 -11.99 54.71
N ALA A 16 17.96 -11.83 55.28
CA ALA A 16 16.73 -11.50 54.56
C ALA A 16 16.30 -10.02 54.64
N GLY A 17 17.09 -9.10 55.20
CA GLY A 17 16.65 -7.72 55.41
C GLY A 17 17.61 -6.59 55.00
N ALA A 18 18.84 -6.88 54.55
CA ALA A 18 19.88 -5.84 54.45
C ALA A 18 20.69 -5.81 53.14
N GLN A 19 20.41 -6.68 52.17
CA GLN A 19 21.11 -6.69 50.88
C GLN A 19 20.15 -6.37 49.74
N VAL A 20 20.20 -5.12 49.28
CA VAL A 20 19.50 -4.68 48.07
C VAL A 20 20.17 -5.30 46.82
N PHE A 21 21.49 -5.48 46.82
CA PHE A 21 22.26 -5.97 45.67
C PHE A 21 22.86 -7.36 45.91
N SER A 22 22.94 -8.17 44.84
CA SER A 22 23.67 -9.44 44.88
C SER A 22 25.19 -9.23 44.74
N PRO A 23 26.06 -10.14 45.23
CA PRO A 23 27.51 -9.99 45.10
C PRO A 23 28.00 -9.86 43.64
N LYS A 24 27.28 -10.46 42.69
CA LYS A 24 27.57 -10.34 41.26
C LYS A 24 27.24 -8.95 40.72
N GLU A 25 26.14 -8.36 41.19
CA GLU A 25 25.71 -7.01 40.84
C GLU A 25 26.68 -5.95 41.42
N VAL A 26 27.11 -6.12 42.67
CA VAL A 26 28.12 -5.24 43.27
C VAL A 26 29.44 -5.31 42.50
N LYS A 27 29.89 -6.50 42.12
CA LYS A 27 31.07 -6.67 41.27
C LYS A 27 30.89 -5.98 39.91
N PHE A 28 29.73 -6.12 39.27
CA PHE A 28 29.45 -5.44 38.00
C PHE A 28 29.56 -3.91 38.09
N LEU A 29 29.22 -3.32 39.25
CA LEU A 29 29.25 -1.88 39.45
C LEU A 29 30.64 -1.35 39.85
N VAL A 30 31.33 -2.00 40.80
CA VAL A 30 32.50 -1.47 41.52
C VAL A 30 33.80 -2.26 41.28
N ASP A 31 33.78 -3.29 40.44
CA ASP A 31 35.02 -4.03 40.13
C ASP A 31 36.12 -3.10 39.60
N LYS A 32 37.34 -3.26 40.13
CA LYS A 32 38.48 -2.37 39.86
C LYS A 32 38.92 -2.34 38.39
N THR A 33 38.56 -3.37 37.63
CA THR A 33 39.03 -3.56 36.26
C THR A 33 37.91 -3.50 35.23
N GLU A 34 36.77 -4.12 35.51
CA GLU A 34 35.68 -4.27 34.54
C GLU A 34 34.38 -3.57 34.96
N GLY A 35 34.34 -3.02 36.18
CA GLY A 35 33.14 -2.38 36.73
C GLY A 35 32.77 -1.08 36.02
N ALA A 36 31.50 -0.69 36.13
CA ALA A 36 30.99 0.56 35.57
C ALA A 36 31.71 1.79 36.16
N GLU A 37 32.02 1.78 37.46
CA GLU A 37 32.83 2.80 38.14
C GLU A 37 34.20 2.93 37.47
N ALA A 38 34.94 1.83 37.34
CA ALA A 38 36.27 1.81 36.73
C ALA A 38 36.24 2.24 35.26
N ARG A 39 35.26 1.80 34.47
CA ARG A 39 35.11 2.20 33.06
C ARG A 39 34.76 3.68 32.90
N SER A 40 33.98 4.25 33.80
CA SER A 40 33.73 5.70 33.82
C SER A 40 35.02 6.48 34.13
N GLN A 41 35.83 6.01 35.07
CA GLN A 41 37.13 6.59 35.37
C GLN A 41 38.10 6.50 34.19
N VAL A 42 38.17 5.35 33.52
CA VAL A 42 39.00 5.14 32.33
C VAL A 42 38.55 6.06 31.19
N PHE A 43 37.24 6.17 30.94
CA PHE A 43 36.68 7.10 29.95
C PHE A 43 37.12 8.53 30.25
N TYR A 44 37.05 8.98 31.51
CA TYR A 44 37.51 10.31 31.90
C TYR A 44 39.00 10.52 31.59
N HIS A 45 39.83 9.53 31.89
CA HIS A 45 41.28 9.58 31.65
C HIS A 45 41.68 9.54 30.18
N TYR A 46 40.84 9.03 29.28
CA TYR A 46 41.10 9.06 27.83
C TYR A 46 41.24 10.46 27.27
N PHE A 47 40.58 11.45 27.88
CA PHE A 47 40.57 12.83 27.40
C PHE A 47 41.53 13.75 28.19
N LYS A 48 42.34 13.19 29.11
CA LYS A 48 43.32 13.96 29.89
C LYS A 48 44.64 14.07 29.10
N LYS A 49 45.23 15.27 29.11
CA LYS A 49 46.49 15.57 28.40
C LYS A 49 47.69 14.80 28.99
N ASP A 50 47.75 14.69 30.32
CA ASP A 50 48.80 13.97 31.06
C ASP A 50 48.29 12.58 31.47
N ARG A 51 48.17 11.68 30.49
CA ARG A 51 47.68 10.31 30.69
C ARG A 51 48.80 9.37 31.16
N ASP A 52 48.42 8.38 31.98
CA ASP A 52 49.32 7.29 32.38
C ASP A 52 49.75 6.46 31.15
N PRO A 53 51.07 6.26 30.91
CA PRO A 53 51.59 5.46 29.81
C PRO A 53 51.09 4.01 29.77
N GLY A 54 50.64 3.46 30.90
CA GLY A 54 50.18 2.07 31.01
C GLY A 54 48.73 1.80 30.59
N LEU A 55 47.93 2.83 30.29
CA LEU A 55 46.51 2.64 29.98
C LEU A 55 46.33 2.12 28.54
N ALA A 56 45.44 1.16 28.28
CA ALA A 56 45.11 0.72 26.92
C ALA A 56 44.07 1.68 26.31
N VAL A 57 44.42 2.35 25.21
CA VAL A 57 43.54 3.30 24.51
C VAL A 57 43.28 2.90 23.06
N PRO A 58 42.04 3.06 22.58
CA PRO A 58 41.73 2.91 21.17
C PRO A 58 42.58 3.85 20.30
N SER A 59 43.15 3.31 19.21
CA SER A 59 44.06 4.04 18.31
C SER A 59 43.50 5.33 17.72
N TRP A 60 42.17 5.46 17.61
CA TRP A 60 41.55 6.68 17.12
C TRP A 60 41.65 7.85 18.11
N ILE A 61 41.66 7.58 19.42
CA ILE A 61 41.70 8.63 20.45
C ILE A 61 43.02 9.38 20.33
N ASP A 62 44.14 8.67 20.20
CA ASP A 62 45.46 9.29 20.05
C ASP A 62 45.53 10.18 18.80
N THR A 63 44.82 9.82 17.72
CA THR A 63 44.77 10.65 16.50
C THR A 63 43.88 11.88 16.61
N THR A 64 42.83 11.85 17.45
CA THR A 64 41.84 12.92 17.55
C THR A 64 42.02 13.83 18.77
N LEU A 65 42.73 13.36 19.80
CA LEU A 65 42.84 14.05 21.09
C LEU A 65 43.54 15.42 20.97
N ASP A 66 44.60 15.53 20.17
CA ASP A 66 45.27 16.82 19.93
C ASP A 66 44.35 17.82 19.23
N ALA A 67 43.51 17.36 18.29
CA ALA A 67 42.50 18.20 17.65
C ALA A 67 41.40 18.63 18.64
N MET A 68 40.93 17.72 19.49
CA MET A 68 39.89 18.01 20.50
C MET A 68 40.37 18.97 21.58
N THR A 69 41.62 18.86 22.03
CA THR A 69 42.17 19.72 23.09
C THR A 69 42.46 21.15 22.61
N ARG A 70 42.77 21.35 21.32
CA ARG A 70 42.97 22.68 20.72
C ARG A 70 41.67 23.39 20.37
N ARG A 71 40.58 22.63 20.16
CA ARG A 71 39.29 23.21 19.77
C ARG A 71 38.57 23.76 21.01
N ALA A 72 38.48 25.08 21.10
CA ALA A 72 37.58 25.78 22.01
C ALA A 72 36.13 25.61 21.53
N VAL A 73 35.28 25.03 22.36
CA VAL A 73 33.89 24.70 21.96
C VAL A 73 32.86 25.39 22.83
N TRP A 74 33.17 25.62 24.11
CA TRP A 74 32.26 26.22 25.06
C TRP A 74 32.97 27.30 25.87
N GLN A 75 32.23 28.34 26.26
CA GLN A 75 32.73 29.39 27.14
C GLN A 75 31.78 29.50 28.34
N ASP A 76 32.31 29.23 29.52
CA ASP A 76 31.59 29.38 30.78
C ASP A 76 31.99 30.73 31.41
N PRO A 77 31.04 31.55 31.91
CA PRO A 77 31.35 32.77 32.64
C PRO A 77 32.29 32.58 33.83
N GLU A 78 32.28 31.40 34.47
CA GLU A 78 33.10 31.12 35.67
C GLU A 78 34.38 30.31 35.37
N GLU A 79 34.31 29.33 34.46
CA GLU A 79 35.43 28.42 34.15
C GLU A 79 36.27 28.84 32.93
N GLY A 80 35.84 29.87 32.19
CA GLY A 80 36.54 30.35 31.00
C GLY A 80 36.28 29.49 29.76
N ILE A 81 37.27 29.38 28.87
CA ILE A 81 37.15 28.65 27.60
C ILE A 81 37.42 27.17 27.82
N ILE A 82 36.42 26.33 27.56
CA ILE A 82 36.46 24.87 27.71
C ILE A 82 36.71 24.22 26.33
N ASN A 83 37.67 23.30 26.29
CA ASN A 83 37.99 22.54 25.07
C ASN A 83 37.05 21.35 24.84
N GLU A 84 37.04 20.80 23.62
CA GLU A 84 36.17 19.69 23.24
C GLU A 84 36.36 18.45 24.14
N ALA A 85 37.60 18.16 24.53
CA ALA A 85 37.96 17.03 25.38
C ALA A 85 37.42 17.17 26.82
N GLN A 86 37.59 18.36 27.42
CA GLN A 86 37.08 18.71 28.75
C GLN A 86 35.55 18.72 28.79
N LEU A 87 34.90 19.14 27.69
CA LEU A 87 33.45 19.12 27.60
C LEU A 87 32.90 17.68 27.65
N TRP A 88 33.60 16.71 27.05
CA TRP A 88 33.26 15.29 27.15
C TRP A 88 33.63 14.65 28.49
N GLN A 89 34.57 15.23 29.24
CA GLN A 89 34.93 14.75 30.59
C GLN A 89 33.85 15.06 31.63
N ALA A 90 33.18 16.22 31.52
CA ALA A 90 32.18 16.67 32.47
C ALA A 90 31.03 15.67 32.77
N PRO A 91 30.34 15.07 31.78
CA PRO A 91 29.30 14.07 32.09
C PRO A 91 29.89 12.83 32.76
N VAL A 92 31.09 12.42 32.38
CA VAL A 92 31.69 11.18 32.87
C VAL A 92 32.26 11.33 34.28
N SER A 93 32.76 12.51 34.65
CA SER A 93 33.12 12.79 36.04
C SER A 93 31.91 12.72 36.96
N VAL A 94 30.74 13.17 36.51
CA VAL A 94 29.50 13.05 37.27
C VAL A 94 29.04 11.60 37.39
N LEU A 95 29.22 10.78 36.35
CA LEU A 95 28.95 9.33 36.43
C LEU A 95 29.89 8.63 37.43
N TYR A 96 31.17 9.01 37.44
CA TYR A 96 32.11 8.49 38.44
C TYR A 96 31.68 8.85 39.86
N GLU A 97 31.36 10.12 40.11
CA GLU A 97 30.83 10.59 41.39
C GLU A 97 29.54 9.86 41.79
N PHE A 98 28.66 9.57 40.82
CA PHE A 98 27.46 8.78 41.03
C PHE A 98 27.79 7.37 41.54
N PHE A 99 28.72 6.64 40.90
CA PHE A 99 29.11 5.32 41.37
C PHE A 99 29.81 5.36 42.73
N GLU A 100 30.59 6.41 43.01
CA GLU A 100 31.18 6.62 44.34
C GLU A 100 30.12 6.83 45.43
N LEU A 101 29.06 7.60 45.15
CA LEU A 101 27.91 7.73 46.03
C LEU A 101 27.19 6.40 46.23
N THR A 102 26.94 5.66 45.14
CA THR A 102 26.32 4.32 45.22
C THR A 102 27.18 3.36 46.03
N ARG A 103 28.50 3.43 45.91
CA ARG A 103 29.44 2.61 46.66
C ARG A 103 29.30 2.79 48.16
N LYS A 104 28.99 3.99 48.65
CA LYS A 104 28.70 4.23 50.09
C LYS A 104 27.54 3.39 50.61
N THR A 105 26.60 2.98 49.75
CA THR A 105 25.46 2.14 50.12
C THR A 105 25.78 0.64 50.25
N PHE A 106 26.94 0.20 49.75
CA PHE A 106 27.35 -1.21 49.86
C PHE A 106 27.96 -1.55 51.22
N LEU A 107 28.12 -2.85 51.49
CA LEU A 107 28.72 -3.33 52.73
C LEU A 107 30.20 -2.92 52.84
N PRO A 108 30.73 -2.78 54.07
CA PRO A 108 32.17 -2.56 54.29
C PRO A 108 33.06 -3.65 53.67
N SER A 109 32.55 -4.88 53.55
CA SER A 109 33.26 -5.99 52.87
C SER A 109 33.50 -5.73 51.38
N ASP A 110 32.61 -4.96 50.75
CA ASP A 110 32.67 -4.62 49.33
C ASP A 110 33.22 -3.19 49.11
N GLY A 111 33.80 -2.59 50.15
CA GLY A 111 34.41 -1.26 50.11
C GLY A 111 33.41 -0.10 50.20
N GLY A 112 32.23 -0.33 50.79
CA GLY A 112 31.21 0.68 51.09
C GLY A 112 31.14 1.08 52.57
N GLN A 113 30.16 1.92 52.92
CA GLN A 113 29.94 2.44 54.28
C GLN A 113 28.57 2.06 54.88
N LEU A 114 27.79 1.24 54.16
CA LEU A 114 26.43 0.82 54.49
C LEU A 114 25.49 2.01 54.81
N VAL A 115 25.62 3.09 54.05
CA VAL A 115 24.74 4.26 54.17
C VAL A 115 23.38 3.93 53.56
N ALA A 116 22.29 4.30 54.25
CA ALA A 116 20.94 4.09 53.76
C ALA A 116 20.69 4.91 52.48
N PRO A 117 20.22 4.29 51.37
CA PRO A 117 20.02 5.00 50.09
C PRO A 117 19.13 6.24 50.20
N GLY A 118 18.10 6.20 51.04
CA GLY A 118 17.20 7.34 51.26
C GLY A 118 17.86 8.57 51.90
N SER A 119 19.00 8.42 52.57
CA SER A 119 19.75 9.57 53.12
C SER A 119 20.55 10.32 52.05
N LEU A 120 20.77 9.69 50.89
CA LEU A 120 21.57 10.24 49.77
C LEU A 120 20.69 10.88 48.67
N ILE A 121 19.39 11.05 48.90
CA ILE A 121 18.45 11.60 47.89
C ILE A 121 18.94 12.94 47.35
N ARG A 122 19.42 13.83 48.24
CA ARG A 122 19.93 15.14 47.86
C ARG A 122 21.16 15.02 46.95
N ASP A 123 22.11 14.16 47.31
CA ASP A 123 23.35 13.98 46.56
C ASP A 123 23.08 13.36 45.18
N TYR A 124 22.15 12.40 45.09
CA TYR A 124 21.71 11.85 43.81
C TYR A 124 20.98 12.88 42.94
N ALA A 125 20.13 13.71 43.53
CA ALA A 125 19.46 14.79 42.80
C ALA A 125 20.47 15.82 42.27
N GLU A 126 21.49 16.16 43.05
CA GLU A 126 22.56 17.06 42.64
C GLU A 126 23.40 16.48 41.49
N ASN A 127 23.76 15.20 41.57
CA ASN A 127 24.43 14.50 40.46
C ASN A 127 23.59 14.48 39.19
N ARG A 128 22.29 14.19 39.31
CA ARG A 128 21.37 14.20 38.16
C ARG A 128 21.29 15.57 37.50
N ILE A 129 21.22 16.66 38.28
CA ILE A 129 21.20 18.03 37.75
C ILE A 129 22.53 18.35 37.07
N ARG A 130 23.67 18.05 37.70
CA ARG A 130 25.01 18.26 37.10
C ARG A 130 25.19 17.47 35.82
N PHE A 131 24.71 16.22 35.78
CA PHE A 131 24.73 15.38 34.60
C PHE A 131 23.88 16.00 33.47
N GLN A 132 22.64 16.41 33.75
CA GLN A 132 21.81 17.11 32.76
C GLN A 132 22.50 18.36 32.21
N MET A 133 23.04 19.23 33.08
CA MET A 133 23.72 20.44 32.66
C MET A 133 24.91 20.14 31.75
N SER A 134 25.68 19.08 32.04
CA SER A 134 26.79 18.65 31.21
C SER A 134 26.35 18.14 29.82
N LEU A 135 25.21 17.43 29.74
CA LEU A 135 24.64 16.98 28.47
C LEU A 135 24.08 18.14 27.64
N ASP A 136 23.40 19.09 28.28
CA ASP A 136 22.90 20.29 27.62
C ASP A 136 24.04 21.10 26.97
N ARG A 137 25.20 21.19 27.64
CA ARG A 137 26.41 21.79 27.07
C ARG A 137 26.88 21.04 25.82
N LEU A 138 26.93 19.71 25.84
CA LEU A 138 27.31 18.88 24.68
C LEU A 138 26.36 19.04 23.49
N TYR A 139 25.05 19.10 23.76
CA TYR A 139 24.02 19.29 22.73
C TYR A 139 24.10 20.67 22.09
N ARG A 140 24.23 21.73 22.90
CA ARG A 140 24.35 23.11 22.42
C ARG A 140 25.63 23.33 21.61
N ALA A 141 26.70 22.65 22.00
CA ALA A 141 27.97 22.60 21.26
C ALA A 141 27.92 21.79 19.95
N LYS A 142 26.80 21.12 19.63
CA LYS A 142 26.59 20.29 18.42
C LYS A 142 27.65 19.20 18.24
N LEU A 143 28.14 18.62 19.33
CA LEU A 143 29.22 17.60 19.31
C LEU A 143 28.75 16.19 18.90
N GLY A 144 27.59 16.03 18.27
CA GLY A 144 27.14 14.71 17.80
C GLY A 144 28.07 14.06 16.76
N SER A 145 28.82 14.85 15.97
CA SER A 145 29.82 14.35 15.01
C SER A 145 31.23 14.16 15.62
N SER A 146 31.39 14.50 16.90
CA SER A 146 32.64 14.34 17.67
C SER A 146 32.99 12.85 17.92
N LEU A 147 34.09 12.59 18.64
CA LEU A 147 34.57 11.25 19.01
C LEU A 147 34.82 10.33 17.80
N GLY A 148 35.31 10.91 16.70
CA GLY A 148 35.51 10.20 15.43
C GLY A 148 34.21 9.64 14.84
N GLY A 149 33.09 10.36 14.98
CA GLY A 149 31.78 9.95 14.49
C GLY A 149 30.95 9.11 15.47
N ARG A 150 31.42 8.94 16.71
CA ARG A 150 30.74 8.17 17.78
C ARG A 150 29.89 9.02 18.70
N GLY A 151 30.03 10.36 18.65
CA GLY A 151 29.40 11.30 19.57
C GLY A 151 27.89 11.09 19.75
N ARG A 152 27.13 10.92 18.65
CA ARG A 152 25.68 10.65 18.70
C ARG A 152 25.34 9.36 19.44
N SER A 153 26.12 8.29 19.26
CA SER A 153 25.87 7.01 19.92
C SER A 153 26.18 7.06 21.41
N VAL A 154 27.20 7.82 21.79
CA VAL A 154 27.52 8.07 23.21
C VAL A 154 26.44 8.94 23.85
N LEU A 155 26.02 10.03 23.20
CA LEU A 155 24.93 10.89 23.68
C LEU A 155 23.62 10.13 23.89
N ALA A 156 23.28 9.21 22.98
CA ALA A 156 22.08 8.37 23.14
C ALA A 156 22.12 7.50 24.41
N ASN A 157 23.30 6.97 24.79
CA ASN A 157 23.42 6.22 26.05
C ASN A 157 23.38 7.16 27.26
N PHE A 158 23.95 8.36 27.15
CA PHE A 158 23.86 9.37 28.21
C PHE A 158 22.41 9.84 28.43
N ASP A 159 21.59 10.00 27.40
CA ASP A 159 20.17 10.33 27.55
C ASP A 159 19.40 9.22 28.30
N LEU A 160 19.73 7.95 27.99
CA LEU A 160 19.15 6.81 28.71
C LEU A 160 19.58 6.82 30.18
N ILE A 161 20.85 7.14 30.47
CA ILE A 161 21.33 7.29 31.85
C ILE A 161 20.58 8.42 32.57
N LEU A 162 20.41 9.57 31.94
CA LEU A 162 19.69 10.70 32.55
C LEU A 162 18.26 10.30 32.91
N LYS A 163 17.59 9.56 32.03
CA LYS A 163 16.24 9.02 32.29
C LYS A 163 16.22 8.03 33.46
N GLU A 164 17.22 7.17 33.58
CA GLU A 164 17.32 6.25 34.72
C GLU A 164 17.69 6.95 36.03
N MET A 165 18.42 8.08 35.98
CA MET A 165 18.65 8.93 37.15
C MET A 165 17.34 9.55 37.68
N ASP A 166 16.39 9.91 36.80
CA ASP A 166 15.05 10.32 37.21
C ASP A 166 14.29 9.19 37.90
N SER A 167 14.31 7.99 37.29
CA SER A 167 13.71 6.76 37.86
C SER A 167 14.28 6.42 39.25
N LEU A 168 15.59 6.63 39.44
CA LEU A 168 16.28 6.42 40.71
C LEU A 168 15.78 7.38 41.80
N ILE A 169 15.60 8.67 41.50
CA ILE A 169 15.09 9.65 42.45
C ILE A 169 13.65 9.31 42.86
N ASP A 170 12.82 8.91 41.89
CA ASP A 170 11.45 8.46 42.14
C ASP A 170 11.42 7.21 43.04
N ALA A 171 12.32 6.26 42.79
CA ALA A 171 12.46 5.05 43.61
C ALA A 171 12.87 5.36 45.06
N LEU A 172 13.81 6.29 45.24
CA LEU A 172 14.25 6.70 46.58
C LEU A 172 13.15 7.46 47.34
N THR A 173 12.39 8.32 46.65
CA THR A 173 11.28 9.07 47.24
C THR A 173 10.13 8.15 47.64
N SER A 174 9.86 7.11 46.84
CA SER A 174 8.87 6.07 47.14
C SER A 174 9.38 4.97 48.09
N SER A 175 10.64 5.04 48.53
CA SER A 175 11.30 4.02 49.37
C SER A 175 11.25 2.60 48.79
N ASP A 176 11.22 2.47 47.46
CA ASP A 176 11.20 1.18 46.76
C ASP A 176 12.63 0.70 46.46
N ALA A 177 13.10 -0.25 47.27
CA ALA A 177 14.44 -0.80 47.16
C ALA A 177 14.66 -1.61 45.86
N ALA A 178 13.62 -2.21 45.28
CA ALA A 178 13.73 -2.99 44.05
C ALA A 178 13.92 -2.07 42.84
N ARG A 179 13.12 -1.00 42.75
CA ARG A 179 13.27 0.01 41.70
C ARG A 179 14.58 0.78 41.79
N TYR A 180 15.04 1.09 43.02
CA TYR A 180 16.35 1.71 43.23
C TYR A 180 17.47 0.83 42.66
N LYS A 181 17.45 -0.47 42.97
CA LYS A 181 18.40 -1.45 42.44
C LYS A 181 18.40 -1.50 40.91
N GLU A 182 17.22 -1.59 40.31
CA GLU A 182 17.05 -1.67 38.85
C GLU A 182 17.60 -0.42 38.15
N ALA A 183 17.28 0.77 38.66
CA ALA A 183 17.76 2.04 38.10
C ALA A 183 19.30 2.16 38.20
N VAL A 184 19.89 1.82 39.36
CA VAL A 184 21.36 1.81 39.53
C VAL A 184 22.05 0.84 38.55
N LEU A 185 21.49 -0.37 38.38
CA LEU A 185 22.04 -1.34 37.44
C LEU A 185 21.90 -0.90 35.99
N ALA A 186 20.76 -0.30 35.62
CA ALA A 186 20.54 0.24 34.29
C ALA A 186 21.54 1.36 33.96
N ILE A 187 21.80 2.27 34.90
CA ILE A 187 22.84 3.30 34.77
C ILE A 187 24.22 2.65 34.54
N GLY A 188 24.55 1.59 35.27
CA GLY A 188 25.78 0.80 35.06
C GLY A 188 25.87 0.19 33.66
N VAL A 189 24.79 -0.42 33.17
CA VAL A 189 24.73 -1.03 31.83
C VAL A 189 24.91 0.01 30.72
N PHE A 190 24.23 1.15 30.82
CA PHE A 190 24.36 2.21 29.81
C PHE A 190 25.72 2.90 29.88
N THR A 191 26.33 3.02 31.07
CA THR A 191 27.71 3.53 31.22
C THR A 191 28.70 2.60 30.53
N ASN A 192 28.56 1.29 30.73
CA ASN A 192 29.39 0.29 30.04
C ASN A 192 29.17 0.31 28.54
N SER A 193 27.92 0.46 28.09
CA SER A 193 27.58 0.57 26.66
C SER A 193 28.20 1.81 26.02
N ALA A 194 28.19 2.95 26.72
CA ALA A 194 28.84 4.18 26.28
C ALA A 194 30.38 4.01 26.16
N TYR A 195 30.99 3.28 27.09
CA TYR A 195 32.41 2.94 27.05
C TYR A 195 32.76 1.97 25.90
N ASP A 196 31.95 0.93 25.69
CA ASP A 196 32.18 -0.07 24.64
C ASP A 196 32.08 0.56 23.24
N ILE A 197 31.22 1.56 23.05
CA ILE A 197 31.13 2.33 21.80
C ILE A 197 32.47 2.97 21.41
N LEU A 198 33.30 3.39 22.38
CA LEU A 198 34.62 3.94 22.09
C LEU A 198 35.60 2.90 21.54
N HIS A 199 35.39 1.62 21.85
CA HIS A 199 36.26 0.52 21.42
C HIS A 199 35.86 -0.08 20.08
N HIS A 200 34.63 0.20 19.62
CA HIS A 200 34.13 -0.26 18.33
C HIS A 200 34.26 0.82 17.24
N PRO A 201 34.34 0.42 15.95
CA PRO A 201 34.27 1.38 14.86
C PRO A 201 32.93 2.13 14.92
N PRO A 202 32.88 3.42 14.52
CA PRO A 202 31.62 4.16 14.47
C PRO A 202 30.62 3.37 13.62
N ARG A 203 29.34 3.38 14.01
CA ARG A 203 28.24 2.87 13.17
C ARG A 203 28.09 3.79 11.96
N GLY A 204 29.03 3.70 11.02
CA GLY A 204 29.02 4.37 9.74
C GLY A 204 28.22 3.56 8.74
N TYR A 205 27.64 4.26 7.78
CA TYR A 205 27.14 3.64 6.55
C TYR A 205 28.31 2.94 5.85
N ALA A 206 28.36 1.61 5.87
CA ALA A 206 29.23 0.87 4.97
C ALA A 206 28.70 1.12 3.54
N PRO A 207 29.47 1.74 2.63
CA PRO A 207 29.02 1.85 1.25
C PRO A 207 28.77 0.44 0.72
N PRO A 208 27.63 0.17 0.05
CA PRO A 208 27.34 -1.15 -0.47
C PRO A 208 28.48 -1.60 -1.37
N ASP A 209 28.93 -2.84 -1.19
CA ASP A 209 30.09 -3.37 -1.90
C ASP A 209 29.87 -3.22 -3.41
N LYS A 210 30.76 -2.49 -4.09
CA LYS A 210 30.60 -2.14 -5.52
C LYS A 210 30.61 -3.40 -6.40
N THR A 211 31.25 -4.45 -5.90
CA THR A 211 31.28 -5.79 -6.49
C THR A 211 29.89 -6.42 -6.55
N ASP A 212 29.07 -6.24 -5.50
CA ASP A 212 27.72 -6.78 -5.40
C ASP A 212 26.72 -6.07 -6.34
N ARG A 213 26.89 -4.77 -6.57
CA ARG A 213 26.01 -4.04 -7.50
C ARG A 213 26.24 -4.46 -8.96
N LYS A 214 27.48 -4.72 -9.37
CA LYS A 214 27.78 -5.17 -10.74
C LYS A 214 27.37 -6.63 -10.95
N SER A 215 27.62 -7.51 -9.98
CA SER A 215 27.20 -8.91 -10.05
C SER A 215 25.68 -9.04 -9.99
N ALA A 216 24.98 -8.26 -9.15
CA ALA A 216 23.52 -8.25 -9.07
C ALA A 216 22.87 -7.67 -10.33
N LEU A 217 23.44 -6.60 -10.90
CA LEU A 217 22.97 -6.06 -12.18
C LEU A 217 23.25 -7.04 -13.34
N ALA A 218 24.40 -7.72 -13.35
CA ALA A 218 24.73 -8.73 -14.35
C ALA A 218 23.82 -9.96 -14.22
N LEU A 219 23.57 -10.44 -13.01
CA LEU A 219 22.66 -11.55 -12.73
C LEU A 219 21.22 -11.19 -13.11
N ALA A 220 20.76 -9.98 -12.79
CA ALA A 220 19.45 -9.50 -13.22
C ALA A 220 19.34 -9.37 -14.74
N MET A 221 20.39 -8.91 -15.42
CA MET A 221 20.45 -8.86 -16.89
C MET A 221 20.43 -10.26 -17.51
N ILE A 222 21.19 -11.19 -16.96
CA ILE A 222 21.23 -12.60 -17.42
C ILE A 222 19.86 -13.26 -17.18
N LEU A 223 19.22 -13.03 -16.04
CA LEU A 223 17.88 -13.56 -15.76
C LEU A 223 16.83 -12.98 -16.71
N LYS A 224 16.90 -11.67 -16.99
CA LYS A 224 16.02 -11.01 -17.97
C LYS A 224 16.24 -11.57 -19.38
N LEU A 225 17.50 -11.71 -19.82
CA LEU A 225 17.84 -12.30 -21.12
C LEU A 225 17.42 -13.76 -21.22
N GLY A 226 17.65 -14.56 -20.18
CA GLY A 226 17.20 -15.95 -20.09
C GLY A 226 15.68 -16.07 -20.14
N GLY A 227 14.96 -15.18 -19.46
CA GLY A 227 13.50 -15.09 -19.53
C GLY A 227 12.99 -14.76 -20.93
N ILE A 228 13.65 -13.85 -21.65
CA ILE A 228 13.31 -13.52 -23.05
C ILE A 228 13.50 -14.74 -23.96
N VAL A 229 14.64 -15.42 -23.83
CA VAL A 229 14.93 -16.61 -24.64
C VAL A 229 13.91 -17.71 -24.37
N LEU A 230 13.51 -17.92 -23.11
CA LEU A 230 12.49 -18.90 -22.74
C LEU A 230 11.09 -18.52 -23.25
N ILE A 231 10.68 -17.25 -23.15
CA ILE A 231 9.39 -16.79 -23.68
C ILE A 231 9.38 -16.91 -25.21
N PHE A 232 10.46 -16.51 -25.87
CA PHE A 232 10.60 -16.61 -27.32
C PHE A 232 10.64 -18.08 -27.78
N SER A 233 11.38 -18.95 -27.10
CA SER A 233 11.43 -20.37 -27.42
C SER A 233 10.08 -21.04 -27.17
N ALA A 234 9.36 -20.67 -26.10
CA ALA A 234 8.02 -21.18 -25.82
C ALA A 234 7.01 -20.70 -26.89
N PHE A 235 7.06 -19.42 -27.28
CA PHE A 235 6.19 -18.89 -28.32
C PHE A 235 6.48 -19.54 -29.69
N TRP A 236 7.76 -19.66 -30.05
CA TRP A 236 8.20 -20.34 -31.26
C TRP A 236 7.78 -21.82 -31.26
N PHE A 237 7.99 -22.52 -30.16
CA PHE A 237 7.65 -23.93 -30.01
C PHE A 237 6.13 -24.18 -30.05
N VAL A 238 5.34 -23.33 -29.39
CA VAL A 238 3.87 -23.40 -29.47
C VAL A 238 3.37 -23.04 -30.86
N GLY A 239 4.00 -22.06 -31.52
CA GLY A 239 3.69 -21.66 -32.89
C GLY A 239 3.99 -22.79 -33.89
N SER A 240 5.17 -23.41 -33.79
CA SER A 240 5.63 -24.47 -34.69
C SER A 240 4.84 -25.77 -34.51
N LEU A 241 4.42 -26.11 -33.29
CA LEU A 241 3.59 -27.29 -33.03
C LEU A 241 2.14 -27.13 -33.49
N ASN A 242 1.69 -25.90 -33.73
CA ASN A 242 0.31 -25.59 -34.04
C ASN A 242 0.15 -24.84 -35.37
N GLU A 243 1.09 -24.93 -36.31
CA GLU A 243 1.02 -24.21 -37.60
C GLU A 243 -0.32 -24.46 -38.32
N ASP A 244 -0.75 -25.71 -38.42
CA ASP A 244 -2.04 -26.11 -39.00
C ASP A 244 -3.26 -25.55 -38.24
N ARG A 245 -3.11 -25.29 -36.95
CA ARG A 245 -4.15 -24.71 -36.11
C ARG A 245 -4.15 -23.19 -36.25
N LEU A 246 -2.99 -22.56 -36.33
CA LEU A 246 -2.81 -21.12 -36.51
C LEU A 246 -3.31 -20.66 -37.88
N THR A 247 -3.03 -21.42 -38.93
CA THR A 247 -3.54 -21.17 -40.29
C THR A 247 -5.05 -21.27 -40.32
N ARG A 248 -5.63 -22.34 -39.75
CA ARG A 248 -7.09 -22.49 -39.59
C ARG A 248 -7.72 -21.33 -38.80
N TYR A 249 -7.13 -20.94 -37.67
CA TYR A 249 -7.61 -19.78 -36.90
C TYR A 249 -7.56 -18.49 -37.71
N MET A 250 -6.48 -18.23 -38.45
CA MET A 250 -6.34 -17.05 -39.30
C MET A 250 -7.35 -17.03 -40.45
N GLU A 251 -7.64 -18.19 -41.05
CA GLU A 251 -8.66 -18.33 -42.09
C GLU A 251 -10.06 -18.10 -41.54
N GLU A 252 -10.42 -18.74 -40.43
CA GLU A 252 -11.68 -18.49 -39.73
C GLU A 252 -11.84 -17.01 -39.35
N TYR A 253 -10.75 -16.38 -38.88
CA TYR A 253 -10.76 -14.98 -38.50
C TYR A 253 -10.92 -14.06 -39.70
N ARG A 254 -10.31 -14.38 -40.85
CA ARG A 254 -10.54 -13.66 -42.12
C ARG A 254 -11.99 -13.77 -42.59
N VAL A 255 -12.59 -14.96 -42.48
CA VAL A 255 -14.01 -15.17 -42.82
C VAL A 255 -14.91 -14.38 -41.88
N LYS A 256 -14.65 -14.44 -40.56
CA LYS A 256 -15.36 -13.65 -39.54
C LYS A 256 -15.19 -12.14 -39.74
N ALA A 257 -14.00 -11.67 -40.08
CA ALA A 257 -13.75 -10.26 -40.38
C ALA A 257 -14.55 -9.78 -41.59
N LYS A 258 -14.67 -10.60 -42.66
CA LYS A 258 -15.55 -10.30 -43.80
C LYS A 258 -17.03 -10.30 -43.40
N GLN A 259 -17.45 -11.23 -42.55
CA GLN A 259 -18.83 -11.25 -42.01
C GLN A 259 -19.10 -10.00 -41.18
N TRP A 260 -18.20 -9.63 -40.27
CA TRP A 260 -18.29 -8.41 -39.49
C TRP A 260 -18.33 -7.18 -40.38
N ALA A 261 -17.53 -7.09 -41.45
CA ALA A 261 -17.56 -5.94 -42.35
C ALA A 261 -18.97 -5.75 -42.94
N ARG A 262 -19.57 -6.85 -43.42
CA ARG A 262 -20.96 -6.84 -43.90
C ARG A 262 -21.95 -6.49 -42.81
N ASP A 263 -21.73 -6.97 -41.59
CA ASP A 263 -22.61 -6.71 -40.46
C ASP A 263 -22.52 -5.26 -39.93
N TYR A 264 -21.33 -4.65 -39.95
CA TYR A 264 -21.12 -3.24 -39.66
C TYR A 264 -21.78 -2.35 -40.72
N GLU A 265 -21.64 -2.73 -41.99
CA GLU A 265 -22.30 -2.06 -43.13
C GLU A 265 -23.83 -2.17 -43.04
N ARG A 266 -24.36 -3.34 -42.68
CA ARG A 266 -25.79 -3.53 -42.35
C ARG A 266 -26.27 -2.65 -41.19
N GLN A 267 -25.36 -2.21 -40.34
CA GLN A 267 -25.65 -1.28 -39.25
C GLN A 267 -25.38 0.19 -39.61
N PHE A 268 -25.17 0.52 -40.88
CA PHE A 268 -24.85 1.87 -41.37
C PHE A 268 -23.57 2.46 -40.75
N VAL A 269 -22.65 1.61 -40.28
CA VAL A 269 -21.36 2.02 -39.69
C VAL A 269 -20.22 1.59 -40.61
N THR A 270 -19.54 2.55 -41.24
CA THR A 270 -18.46 2.31 -42.21
C THR A 270 -17.07 2.29 -41.57
N ILE A 271 -16.89 1.58 -40.46
CA ILE A 271 -15.57 1.46 -39.83
C ILE A 271 -14.78 0.34 -40.51
N LYS A 272 -13.61 0.68 -41.06
CA LYS A 272 -12.68 -0.31 -41.64
C LYS A 272 -12.09 -1.18 -40.51
N ILE A 273 -12.43 -2.47 -40.53
CA ILE A 273 -12.04 -3.46 -39.51
C ILE A 273 -10.52 -3.55 -39.31
N ASN A 274 -9.73 -3.26 -40.34
CA ASN A 274 -8.28 -3.27 -40.25
C ASN A 274 -7.74 -2.28 -39.20
N TYR A 275 -8.39 -1.12 -39.00
CA TYR A 275 -8.01 -0.17 -37.94
C TYR A 275 -8.46 -0.62 -36.55
N LEU A 276 -9.57 -1.35 -36.46
CA LEU A 276 -10.09 -1.92 -35.21
C LEU A 276 -9.18 -3.01 -34.63
N VAL A 277 -8.51 -3.78 -35.49
CA VAL A 277 -7.54 -4.80 -35.08
C VAL A 277 -6.13 -4.20 -34.97
N GLY A 278 -5.73 -3.36 -35.92
CA GLY A 278 -4.39 -2.79 -35.98
C GLY A 278 -4.10 -1.73 -34.90
N GLY A 279 -5.09 -0.94 -34.51
CA GLY A 279 -4.93 0.11 -33.50
C GLY A 279 -4.51 -0.44 -32.12
N PRO A 280 -5.27 -1.39 -31.53
CA PRO A 280 -4.91 -2.01 -30.24
C PRO A 280 -3.57 -2.76 -30.28
N ALA A 281 -3.25 -3.43 -31.40
CA ALA A 281 -1.98 -4.13 -31.56
C ALA A 281 -0.80 -3.14 -31.58
N LEU A 282 -0.91 -2.05 -32.33
CA LEU A 282 0.11 -1.01 -32.41
C LEU A 282 0.28 -0.30 -31.06
N LEU A 283 -0.82 -0.01 -30.37
CA LEU A 283 -0.79 0.60 -29.03
C LEU A 283 -0.17 -0.32 -27.98
N GLY A 284 -0.44 -1.63 -28.04
CA GLY A 284 0.21 -2.62 -27.17
C GLY A 284 1.72 -2.71 -27.39
N VAL A 285 2.17 -2.65 -28.64
CA VAL A 285 3.60 -2.60 -28.98
C VAL A 285 4.24 -1.30 -28.46
N LEU A 286 3.55 -0.16 -28.61
CA LEU A 286 4.05 1.15 -28.18
C LEU A 286 4.16 1.24 -26.65
N LEU A 287 3.15 0.76 -25.91
CA LEU A 287 3.20 0.65 -24.44
C LEU A 287 4.27 -0.33 -23.97
N GLY A 288 4.44 -1.44 -24.71
CA GLY A 288 5.52 -2.39 -24.47
C GLY A 288 6.90 -1.74 -24.60
N LEU A 289 7.12 -0.92 -25.64
CA LEU A 289 8.38 -0.19 -25.85
C LEU A 289 8.63 0.84 -24.73
N LEU A 290 7.59 1.51 -24.26
CA LEU A 290 7.68 2.53 -23.21
C LEU A 290 8.07 1.95 -21.83
N THR A 291 7.89 0.65 -21.63
CA THR A 291 8.21 -0.02 -20.36
C THR A 291 9.73 -0.22 -20.20
N PHE A 292 10.52 -0.15 -21.29
CA PHE A 292 11.97 -0.44 -21.32
C PHE A 292 12.39 -1.79 -20.70
N ASP A 293 11.42 -2.63 -20.35
CA ASP A 293 11.61 -3.98 -19.83
C ASP A 293 11.11 -5.00 -20.86
N PRO A 294 11.94 -5.98 -21.26
CA PRO A 294 11.57 -6.96 -22.28
C PRO A 294 10.37 -7.82 -21.91
N ILE A 295 10.21 -8.16 -20.62
CA ILE A 295 9.06 -8.92 -20.12
C ILE A 295 7.78 -8.08 -20.24
N GLY A 296 7.87 -6.78 -19.93
CA GLY A 296 6.78 -5.83 -20.13
C GLY A 296 6.39 -5.73 -21.61
N PHE A 297 7.37 -5.69 -22.51
CA PHE A 297 7.13 -5.64 -23.95
C PHE A 297 6.28 -6.83 -24.44
N PHE A 298 6.65 -8.07 -24.11
CA PHE A 298 5.89 -9.25 -24.55
C PHE A 298 4.49 -9.30 -23.94
N LEU A 299 4.32 -8.88 -22.68
CA LEU A 299 3.01 -8.83 -22.03
C LEU A 299 2.09 -7.79 -22.68
N PHE A 300 2.56 -6.55 -22.88
CA PHE A 300 1.75 -5.50 -23.49
C PHE A 300 1.49 -5.73 -24.98
N ALA A 301 2.46 -6.26 -25.73
CA ALA A 301 2.27 -6.63 -27.13
C ALA A 301 1.27 -7.80 -27.27
N GLY A 302 1.40 -8.83 -26.42
CA GLY A 302 0.46 -9.96 -26.38
C GLY A 302 -0.96 -9.51 -26.00
N PHE A 303 -1.08 -8.63 -25.02
CA PHE A 303 -2.36 -8.06 -24.62
C PHE A 303 -2.99 -7.18 -25.72
N GLY A 304 -2.19 -6.35 -26.40
CA GLY A 304 -2.64 -5.53 -27.53
C GLY A 304 -3.20 -6.37 -28.68
N LEU A 305 -2.52 -7.48 -29.00
CA LEU A 305 -2.98 -8.44 -30.02
C LEU A 305 -4.26 -9.15 -29.59
N TYR A 306 -4.33 -9.61 -28.34
CA TYR A 306 -5.53 -10.23 -27.77
C TYR A 306 -6.74 -9.29 -27.80
N CYS A 307 -6.56 -8.03 -27.37
CA CYS A 307 -7.58 -7.00 -27.46
C CYS A 307 -8.00 -6.76 -28.91
N GLY A 308 -7.05 -6.61 -29.84
CA GLY A 308 -7.34 -6.43 -31.27
C GLY A 308 -8.20 -7.56 -31.87
N LEU A 309 -8.04 -8.79 -31.38
CA LEU A 309 -8.80 -9.95 -31.84
C LEU A 309 -10.21 -10.07 -31.22
N ILE A 310 -10.51 -9.41 -30.11
CA ILE A 310 -11.82 -9.52 -29.44
C ILE A 310 -12.68 -8.28 -29.68
N LEU A 311 -12.03 -7.13 -29.79
CA LEU A 311 -12.66 -5.82 -29.87
C LEU A 311 -13.67 -5.67 -31.02
N PRO A 312 -13.43 -6.18 -32.25
CA PRO A 312 -14.39 -6.04 -33.35
C PRO A 312 -15.72 -6.74 -33.08
N GLY A 313 -15.68 -7.96 -32.54
CA GLY A 313 -16.88 -8.74 -32.22
C GLY A 313 -17.62 -8.17 -31.01
N TRP A 314 -16.87 -7.75 -29.98
CA TRP A 314 -17.46 -7.11 -28.80
C TRP A 314 -18.13 -5.78 -29.15
N LEU A 315 -17.47 -4.94 -29.95
CA LEU A 315 -17.99 -3.64 -30.36
C LEU A 315 -19.24 -3.78 -31.23
N LEU A 316 -19.26 -4.73 -32.18
CA LEU A 316 -20.43 -5.01 -33.02
C LEU A 316 -21.64 -5.41 -32.16
N ARG A 317 -21.42 -6.31 -31.20
CA ARG A 317 -22.47 -6.72 -30.25
C ARG A 317 -22.96 -5.55 -29.42
N ASN A 318 -22.06 -4.69 -28.95
CA ASN A 318 -22.42 -3.49 -28.19
C ASN A 318 -23.20 -2.46 -29.04
N ILE A 319 -22.85 -2.29 -30.33
CA ILE A 319 -23.60 -1.42 -31.25
C ILE A 319 -25.00 -1.99 -31.52
N ARG A 320 -25.12 -3.29 -31.81
CA ARG A 320 -26.41 -4.01 -31.93
C ARG A 320 -27.28 -3.79 -30.71
N TRP A 321 -26.73 -4.03 -29.53
CA TRP A 321 -27.42 -3.85 -28.26
C TRP A 321 -27.90 -2.41 -28.07
N ARG A 322 -27.01 -1.42 -28.24
CA ARG A 322 -27.36 -0.01 -28.07
C ARG A 322 -28.40 0.48 -29.09
N ARG A 323 -28.32 0.04 -30.35
CA ARG A 323 -29.34 0.36 -31.36
C ARG A 323 -30.68 -0.30 -31.02
N GLY A 324 -30.67 -1.57 -30.59
CA GLY A 324 -31.87 -2.27 -30.11
C GLY A 324 -32.57 -1.53 -28.97
N MET A 325 -31.82 -1.10 -27.95
CA MET A 325 -32.35 -0.30 -26.84
C MET A 325 -32.95 1.04 -27.30
N LYS A 326 -32.34 1.71 -28.28
CA LYS A 326 -32.90 2.96 -28.85
C LYS A 326 -34.18 2.71 -29.65
N CYS A 327 -34.24 1.63 -30.43
CA CYS A 327 -35.48 1.22 -31.10
C CYS A 327 -36.58 0.92 -30.09
N GLU A 328 -36.24 0.25 -28.98
CA GLU A 328 -37.20 -0.09 -27.92
C GLU A 328 -37.79 1.14 -27.24
N ALA A 329 -36.95 2.15 -26.95
CA ALA A 329 -37.40 3.42 -26.40
C ALA A 329 -38.35 4.19 -27.35
N GLN A 330 -38.09 4.14 -28.67
CA GLN A 330 -38.92 4.78 -29.70
C GLN A 330 -40.17 3.96 -30.07
N LEU A 331 -40.24 2.69 -29.67
CA LEU A 331 -41.31 1.78 -30.06
C LEU A 331 -42.67 2.20 -29.52
N MET A 332 -42.71 2.76 -28.31
CA MET A 332 -43.96 3.26 -27.72
C MET A 332 -44.58 4.36 -28.60
N ASP A 333 -43.76 5.33 -29.03
CA ASP A 333 -44.21 6.42 -29.90
C ASP A 333 -44.67 5.87 -31.26
N ALA A 334 -43.94 4.90 -31.82
CA ALA A 334 -44.33 4.22 -33.06
C ALA A 334 -45.69 3.54 -32.94
N MET A 335 -45.96 2.85 -31.83
CA MET A 335 -47.24 2.17 -31.63
C MET A 335 -48.40 3.13 -31.36
N ILE A 336 -48.16 4.25 -30.68
CA ILE A 336 -49.18 5.31 -30.51
C ILE A 336 -49.55 5.86 -31.89
N LEU A 337 -48.55 6.15 -32.72
CA LEU A 337 -48.75 6.67 -34.07
C LEU A 337 -49.51 5.66 -34.95
N MET A 338 -49.12 4.39 -34.93
CA MET A 338 -49.81 3.32 -35.66
C MET A 338 -51.23 3.07 -35.13
N SER A 339 -51.45 3.06 -33.82
CA SER A 339 -52.79 2.87 -33.23
C SER A 339 -53.73 3.98 -33.67
N ASN A 340 -53.28 5.24 -33.64
CA ASN A 340 -54.07 6.39 -34.08
C ASN A 340 -54.40 6.30 -35.59
N GLY A 341 -53.43 5.92 -36.43
CA GLY A 341 -53.67 5.71 -37.85
C GLY A 341 -54.68 4.59 -38.12
N LEU A 342 -54.54 3.44 -37.45
CA LEU A 342 -55.47 2.32 -37.56
C LEU A 342 -56.88 2.69 -37.08
N LYS A 343 -57.02 3.52 -36.03
CA LYS A 343 -58.32 4.07 -35.57
C LYS A 343 -58.99 4.96 -36.61
N SER A 344 -58.19 5.70 -37.37
CA SER A 344 -58.65 6.52 -38.49
C SER A 344 -58.96 5.72 -39.76
N GLY A 345 -58.81 4.39 -39.73
CA GLY A 345 -59.09 3.50 -40.86
C GLY A 345 -57.95 3.38 -41.87
N ILE A 346 -56.74 3.85 -41.52
CA ILE A 346 -55.55 3.71 -42.35
C ILE A 346 -55.08 2.25 -42.32
N ASP A 347 -54.61 1.72 -43.46
CA ASP A 347 -54.03 0.38 -43.54
C ASP A 347 -52.70 0.28 -42.78
N ILE A 348 -52.38 -0.92 -42.26
CA ILE A 348 -51.18 -1.15 -41.46
C ILE A 348 -49.88 -0.81 -42.21
N VAL A 349 -49.83 -1.04 -43.53
CA VAL A 349 -48.66 -0.71 -44.34
C VAL A 349 -48.43 0.80 -44.36
N ASN A 350 -49.50 1.58 -44.54
CA ASN A 350 -49.43 3.04 -44.53
C ASN A 350 -49.12 3.59 -43.12
N CYS A 351 -49.59 2.93 -42.06
CA CYS A 351 -49.21 3.26 -40.69
C CYS A 351 -47.70 3.03 -40.43
N ILE A 352 -47.11 1.95 -40.96
CA ILE A 352 -45.67 1.70 -40.88
C ILE A 352 -44.89 2.76 -41.69
N GLU A 353 -45.42 3.18 -42.84
CA GLU A 353 -44.82 4.27 -43.62
C GLU A 353 -44.87 5.61 -42.86
N MET A 354 -45.95 5.88 -42.13
CA MET A 354 -46.07 7.06 -41.27
C MET A 354 -44.99 7.06 -40.17
N VAL A 355 -44.75 5.90 -39.54
CA VAL A 355 -43.65 5.72 -38.56
C VAL A 355 -42.28 5.99 -39.19
N HIS A 356 -42.03 5.52 -40.41
CA HIS A 356 -40.80 5.82 -41.13
C HIS A 356 -40.61 7.33 -41.36
N ARG A 357 -41.68 8.06 -41.69
CA ARG A 357 -41.59 9.49 -42.02
C ARG A 357 -41.52 10.40 -40.79
N GLU A 358 -42.22 10.06 -39.70
CA GLU A 358 -42.37 10.95 -38.55
C GLU A 358 -41.36 10.70 -37.41
N LEU A 359 -40.89 9.47 -37.24
CA LEU A 359 -39.92 9.16 -36.17
C LEU A 359 -38.48 9.35 -36.61
N GLN A 360 -37.62 9.55 -35.61
CA GLN A 360 -36.17 9.66 -35.83
C GLN A 360 -35.51 8.29 -35.99
N PRO A 361 -34.33 8.21 -36.63
CA PRO A 361 -33.50 7.00 -36.59
C PRO A 361 -33.19 6.58 -35.14
N PRO A 362 -33.04 5.27 -34.83
CA PRO A 362 -32.95 4.12 -35.74
C PRO A 362 -34.28 3.47 -36.15
N ILE A 363 -35.40 3.71 -35.46
CA ILE A 363 -36.66 2.99 -35.76
C ILE A 363 -37.22 3.31 -37.15
N SER A 364 -37.07 4.57 -37.60
CA SER A 364 -37.49 5.01 -38.92
C SER A 364 -36.74 4.26 -40.04
N GLU A 365 -35.43 4.03 -39.89
CA GLU A 365 -34.63 3.32 -40.90
C GLU A 365 -35.04 1.85 -41.02
N GLU A 366 -35.35 1.21 -39.89
CA GLU A 366 -35.76 -0.19 -39.82
C GLU A 366 -37.12 -0.41 -40.49
N PHE A 367 -38.12 0.41 -40.16
CA PHE A 367 -39.42 0.36 -40.82
C PHE A 367 -39.39 0.86 -42.26
N GLY A 368 -38.53 1.83 -42.60
CA GLY A 368 -38.31 2.25 -43.98
C GLY A 368 -37.77 1.11 -44.86
N LEU A 369 -36.85 0.29 -44.31
CA LEU A 369 -36.39 -0.93 -44.98
C LEU A 369 -37.48 -2.00 -45.09
N CYS A 370 -38.34 -2.12 -44.07
CA CYS A 370 -39.52 -3.01 -44.12
C CYS A 370 -40.46 -2.62 -45.28
N ILE A 371 -40.81 -1.33 -45.39
CA ILE A 371 -41.66 -0.82 -46.47
C ILE A 371 -40.99 -1.00 -47.83
N LYS A 372 -39.69 -0.71 -47.93
CA LYS A 372 -38.94 -0.92 -49.17
C LYS A 372 -38.97 -2.38 -49.62
N ASN A 373 -38.76 -3.34 -48.71
CA ASN A 373 -38.85 -4.76 -49.03
C ASN A 373 -40.27 -5.16 -49.45
N TYR A 374 -41.28 -4.64 -48.75
CA TYR A 374 -42.69 -4.86 -49.10
C TYR A 374 -43.02 -4.34 -50.51
N GLN A 375 -42.57 -3.12 -50.86
CA GLN A 375 -42.71 -2.54 -52.20
C GLN A 375 -41.97 -3.33 -53.29
N LEU A 376 -40.89 -4.02 -52.93
CA LEU A 376 -40.15 -4.93 -53.82
C LEU A 376 -40.82 -6.31 -53.97
N GLY A 377 -41.99 -6.52 -53.36
CA GLY A 377 -42.82 -7.72 -53.55
C GLY A 377 -42.68 -8.79 -52.46
N THR A 378 -41.94 -8.55 -51.38
CA THR A 378 -41.95 -9.47 -50.23
C THR A 378 -43.24 -9.32 -49.44
N THR A 379 -43.76 -10.40 -48.85
CA THR A 379 -44.92 -10.30 -47.95
C THR A 379 -44.57 -9.46 -46.72
N LEU A 380 -45.55 -8.78 -46.13
CA LEU A 380 -45.31 -7.90 -44.98
C LEU A 380 -44.77 -8.69 -43.78
N GLU A 381 -45.25 -9.93 -43.61
CA GLU A 381 -44.83 -10.83 -42.55
C GLU A 381 -43.32 -11.11 -42.67
N ARG A 382 -42.86 -11.43 -43.88
CA ARG A 382 -41.43 -11.66 -44.18
C ARG A 382 -40.60 -10.39 -43.99
N ALA A 383 -41.15 -9.24 -44.38
CA ALA A 383 -40.48 -7.96 -44.24
C ALA A 383 -40.30 -7.56 -42.76
N LEU A 384 -41.32 -7.80 -41.92
CA LEU A 384 -41.28 -7.57 -40.48
C LEU A 384 -40.37 -8.57 -39.76
N GLU A 385 -40.39 -9.86 -40.14
CA GLU A 385 -39.41 -10.85 -39.65
C GLU A 385 -37.96 -10.40 -39.90
N GLY A 386 -37.70 -9.80 -41.06
CA GLY A 386 -36.39 -9.21 -41.37
C GLY A 386 -35.99 -8.05 -40.46
N VAL A 387 -36.96 -7.31 -39.91
CA VAL A 387 -36.71 -6.28 -38.88
C VAL A 387 -36.37 -6.94 -37.53
N GLU A 388 -37.11 -7.99 -37.15
CA GLU A 388 -36.86 -8.76 -35.92
C GLU A 388 -35.44 -9.37 -35.91
N GLU A 389 -34.97 -9.93 -37.02
CA GLU A 389 -33.63 -10.52 -37.10
C GLU A 389 -32.50 -9.50 -36.96
N ARG A 390 -32.76 -8.25 -37.36
CA ARG A 390 -31.77 -7.16 -37.37
C ARG A 390 -31.74 -6.38 -36.06
N VAL A 391 -32.90 -6.15 -35.46
CA VAL A 391 -33.05 -5.36 -34.24
C VAL A 391 -33.21 -6.29 -33.05
N GLN A 392 -32.19 -6.35 -32.19
CA GLN A 392 -32.24 -7.10 -30.94
C GLN A 392 -33.08 -6.34 -29.89
N SER A 393 -34.38 -6.22 -30.12
CA SER A 393 -35.34 -5.67 -29.16
C SER A 393 -36.45 -6.68 -28.87
N ARG A 394 -36.66 -6.96 -27.59
CA ARG A 394 -37.65 -7.94 -27.12
C ARG A 394 -39.07 -7.44 -27.39
N LEU A 395 -39.32 -6.18 -27.08
CA LEU A 395 -40.63 -5.56 -27.23
C LEU A 395 -41.05 -5.42 -28.70
N LEU A 396 -40.09 -5.11 -29.59
CA LEU A 396 -40.34 -5.05 -31.04
C LEU A 396 -40.69 -6.43 -31.61
N SER A 397 -39.97 -7.49 -31.20
CA SER A 397 -40.27 -8.88 -31.57
C SER A 397 -41.69 -9.28 -31.13
N TYR A 398 -42.11 -8.92 -29.92
CA TYR A 398 -43.48 -9.19 -29.45
C TYR A 398 -44.54 -8.46 -30.26
N MET A 399 -44.30 -7.18 -30.59
CA MET A 399 -45.20 -6.40 -31.43
C MET A 399 -45.33 -7.02 -32.83
N ILE A 400 -44.21 -7.35 -33.48
CA ILE A 400 -44.19 -7.97 -34.82
C ILE A 400 -44.98 -9.30 -34.80
N LYS A 401 -44.73 -10.17 -33.82
CA LYS A 401 -45.45 -11.44 -33.68
C LYS A 401 -46.94 -11.23 -33.48
N ALA A 402 -47.33 -10.26 -32.64
CA ALA A 402 -48.73 -9.93 -32.43
C ALA A 402 -49.40 -9.44 -33.72
N VAL A 403 -48.72 -8.60 -34.51
CA VAL A 403 -49.19 -8.14 -35.83
C VAL A 403 -49.38 -9.29 -36.80
N VAL A 404 -48.36 -10.15 -36.94
CA VAL A 404 -48.38 -11.30 -37.87
C VAL A 404 -49.51 -12.27 -37.50
N ILE A 405 -49.64 -12.61 -36.22
CA ILE A 405 -50.73 -13.47 -35.71
C ILE A 405 -52.08 -12.83 -35.99
N GLN A 406 -52.29 -11.57 -35.58
CA GLN A 406 -53.59 -10.93 -35.71
C GLN A 406 -54.04 -10.78 -37.15
N ARG A 407 -53.10 -10.53 -38.07
CA ARG A 407 -53.38 -10.46 -39.49
C ARG A 407 -53.76 -11.82 -40.08
N SER A 408 -53.09 -12.89 -39.67
CA SER A 408 -53.41 -14.26 -40.09
C SER A 408 -54.79 -14.74 -39.62
N VAL A 409 -55.23 -14.29 -38.44
CA VAL A 409 -56.51 -14.66 -37.82
C VAL A 409 -57.64 -13.68 -38.18
N GLY A 410 -57.33 -12.56 -38.85
CA GLY A 410 -58.31 -11.55 -39.28
C GLY A 410 -58.90 -10.72 -38.13
N GLY A 411 -58.16 -10.55 -37.03
CA GLY A 411 -58.65 -9.85 -35.85
C GLY A 411 -58.46 -8.33 -35.90
N ASN A 412 -59.02 -7.61 -34.93
CA ASN A 412 -58.90 -6.16 -34.80
C ASN A 412 -57.49 -5.77 -34.29
N LEU A 413 -56.65 -5.24 -35.18
CA LEU A 413 -55.30 -4.76 -34.86
C LEU A 413 -55.31 -3.59 -33.87
N THR A 414 -56.27 -2.68 -34.00
CA THR A 414 -56.43 -1.50 -33.13
C THR A 414 -56.53 -1.88 -31.66
N LYS A 415 -57.35 -2.89 -31.32
CA LYS A 415 -57.50 -3.38 -29.93
C LYS A 415 -56.22 -4.00 -29.37
N ILE A 416 -55.40 -4.63 -30.22
CA ILE A 416 -54.12 -5.21 -29.79
C ILE A 416 -53.10 -4.11 -29.54
N PHE A 417 -52.98 -3.14 -30.45
CA PHE A 417 -52.06 -2.02 -30.26
C PHE A 417 -52.37 -1.23 -28.99
N ASP A 418 -53.64 -0.96 -28.69
CA ASP A 418 -54.03 -0.27 -27.45
C ASP A 418 -53.60 -1.04 -26.19
N ARG A 419 -53.81 -2.37 -26.17
CA ARG A 419 -53.35 -3.21 -25.04
C ARG A 419 -51.84 -3.22 -24.89
N ILE A 420 -51.09 -3.30 -26.00
CA ILE A 420 -49.63 -3.29 -25.92
C ILE A 420 -49.14 -1.90 -25.47
N VAL A 421 -49.75 -0.79 -25.93
CA VAL A 421 -49.42 0.56 -25.46
C VAL A 421 -49.68 0.72 -23.96
N GLU A 422 -50.82 0.23 -23.46
CA GLU A 422 -51.14 0.26 -22.02
C GLU A 422 -50.11 -0.54 -21.21
N ASN A 423 -49.82 -1.77 -21.61
CA ASN A 423 -48.82 -2.61 -20.95
C ASN A 423 -47.42 -1.98 -20.94
N ILE A 424 -46.99 -1.39 -22.07
CA ILE A 424 -45.68 -0.70 -22.14
C ILE A 424 -45.64 0.51 -21.22
N ARG A 425 -46.72 1.29 -21.13
CA ARG A 425 -46.79 2.44 -20.22
C ARG A 425 -46.71 2.01 -18.76
N GLU A 426 -47.35 0.92 -18.39
CA GLU A 426 -47.25 0.36 -17.03
C GLU A 426 -45.83 -0.16 -16.75
N GLU A 427 -45.21 -0.88 -17.69
CA GLU A 427 -43.84 -1.37 -17.57
C GLU A 427 -42.80 -0.22 -17.50
N THR A 428 -42.98 0.82 -18.30
CA THR A 428 -42.11 2.02 -18.28
C THR A 428 -42.19 2.74 -16.94
N LYS A 429 -43.40 2.90 -16.38
CA LYS A 429 -43.56 3.49 -15.04
C LYS A 429 -42.91 2.65 -13.95
N LEU A 430 -43.01 1.32 -14.05
CA LEU A 430 -42.36 0.41 -13.10
C LEU A 430 -40.83 0.48 -13.21
N THR A 431 -40.28 0.47 -14.42
CA THR A 431 -38.83 0.56 -14.67
C THR A 431 -38.26 1.92 -14.28
N GLU A 432 -38.97 3.03 -14.51
CA GLU A 432 -38.55 4.35 -14.00
C GLU A 432 -38.57 4.40 -12.47
N LYS A 433 -39.59 3.79 -11.84
CA LYS A 433 -39.69 3.71 -10.38
C LYS A 433 -38.57 2.83 -9.78
N THR A 434 -38.26 1.69 -10.38
CA THR A 434 -37.16 0.84 -9.92
C THR A 434 -35.80 1.49 -10.21
N ALA A 435 -35.63 2.15 -11.36
CA ALA A 435 -34.40 2.87 -11.70
C ALA A 435 -34.13 4.03 -10.73
N THR A 436 -35.16 4.80 -10.36
CA THR A 436 -35.02 5.91 -9.40
C THR A 436 -34.71 5.40 -7.99
N MET A 437 -35.36 4.33 -7.53
CA MET A 437 -35.06 3.71 -6.22
C MET A 437 -33.66 3.08 -6.17
N THR A 438 -33.23 2.41 -7.25
CA THR A 438 -31.91 1.76 -7.31
C THR A 438 -30.78 2.76 -7.57
N ALA A 439 -31.04 3.91 -8.21
CA ALA A 439 -30.05 4.95 -8.44
C ALA A 439 -29.44 5.46 -7.13
N GLN A 440 -30.25 5.67 -6.09
CA GLN A 440 -29.77 6.09 -4.78
C GLN A 440 -28.83 5.03 -4.16
N GLN A 441 -29.20 3.75 -4.24
CA GLN A 441 -28.38 2.65 -3.73
C GLN A 441 -27.06 2.50 -4.51
N ARG A 442 -27.10 2.67 -5.84
CA ARG A 442 -25.90 2.64 -6.70
C ARG A 442 -24.95 3.78 -6.37
N ILE A 443 -25.44 4.99 -6.13
CA ILE A 443 -24.60 6.14 -5.74
C ILE A 443 -23.92 5.87 -4.39
N GLN A 444 -24.66 5.38 -3.39
CA GLN A 444 -24.08 5.02 -2.09
C GLN A 444 -23.00 3.93 -2.22
N ALA A 445 -23.25 2.91 -3.04
CA ALA A 445 -22.28 1.84 -3.29
C ALA A 445 -21.01 2.35 -3.97
N ILE A 446 -21.12 3.26 -4.94
CA ILE A 446 -19.98 3.90 -5.59
C ILE A 446 -19.17 4.71 -4.58
N VAL A 447 -19.83 5.52 -3.75
CA VAL A 447 -19.17 6.34 -2.72
C VAL A 447 -18.40 5.44 -1.73
N VAL A 448 -19.03 4.38 -1.22
CA VAL A 448 -18.40 3.44 -0.29
C VAL A 448 -17.27 2.65 -0.97
N GLY A 449 -17.43 2.27 -2.24
CA GLY A 449 -16.39 1.58 -3.02
C GLY A 449 -15.18 2.45 -3.34
N LEU A 450 -15.35 3.77 -3.48
CA LEU A 450 -14.27 4.71 -3.79
C LEU A 450 -13.50 5.16 -2.54
N MET A 451 -14.15 5.17 -1.37
CA MET A 451 -13.59 5.62 -0.09
C MET A 451 -12.18 5.07 0.23
N PRO A 452 -11.91 3.76 0.11
CA PRO A 452 -10.57 3.20 0.40
C PRO A 452 -9.49 3.73 -0.54
N TRP A 453 -9.82 3.99 -1.80
CA TRP A 453 -8.88 4.53 -2.79
C TRP A 453 -8.56 5.99 -2.52
N VAL A 454 -9.57 6.78 -2.14
CA VAL A 454 -9.37 8.17 -1.73
C VAL A 454 -8.49 8.23 -0.49
N MET A 455 -8.74 7.39 0.52
CA MET A 455 -7.90 7.30 1.71
C MET A 455 -6.48 6.85 1.39
N PHE A 456 -6.31 5.87 0.50
CA PHE A 456 -4.99 5.44 0.03
C PHE A 456 -4.21 6.59 -0.60
N VAL A 457 -4.83 7.37 -1.49
CA VAL A 457 -4.18 8.54 -2.13
C VAL A 457 -3.84 9.60 -1.09
N ILE A 458 -4.75 9.94 -0.19
CA ILE A 458 -4.52 10.93 0.87
C ILE A 458 -3.34 10.50 1.74
N MET A 459 -3.30 9.25 2.19
CA MET A 459 -2.19 8.72 2.99
C MET A 459 -0.86 8.75 2.23
N PHE A 460 -0.88 8.48 0.92
CA PHE A 460 0.31 8.55 0.08
C PHE A 460 0.84 9.98 -0.08
N VAL A 461 -0.05 10.99 -0.07
CA VAL A 461 0.32 12.41 -0.13
C VAL A 461 0.84 12.92 1.22
N PHE A 462 0.17 12.58 2.33
CA PHE A 462 0.55 13.06 3.66
C PHE A 462 1.81 12.38 4.22
N GLN A 463 2.01 11.08 3.95
CA GLN A 463 3.14 10.30 4.47
C GLN A 463 3.77 9.40 3.39
N PRO A 464 4.47 9.97 2.39
CA PRO A 464 4.99 9.20 1.25
C PRO A 464 6.11 8.20 1.62
N GLY A 465 6.89 8.48 2.66
CA GLY A 465 8.02 7.64 3.09
C GLY A 465 7.57 6.24 3.57
N PRO A 466 6.77 6.15 4.65
CA PRO A 466 6.24 4.87 5.14
C PRO A 466 5.40 4.12 4.10
N MET A 467 4.59 4.84 3.32
CA MET A 467 3.71 4.24 2.31
C MET A 467 4.49 3.56 1.19
N ARG A 468 5.56 4.20 0.68
CA ARG A 468 6.44 3.56 -0.31
C ARG A 468 7.16 2.33 0.26
N GLN A 469 7.64 2.41 1.49
CA GLN A 469 8.33 1.27 2.10
C GLN A 469 7.40 0.07 2.31
N PHE A 470 6.12 0.29 2.61
CA PHE A 470 5.16 -0.78 2.78
C PHE A 470 4.68 -1.36 1.45
N TYR A 471 4.17 -0.54 0.51
CA TYR A 471 3.51 -1.04 -0.69
C TYR A 471 4.46 -1.64 -1.75
N PHE A 472 5.75 -1.30 -1.72
CA PHE A 472 6.76 -1.90 -2.59
C PHE A 472 7.35 -3.21 -2.03
N THR A 473 6.89 -3.68 -0.87
CA THR A 473 7.21 -5.03 -0.38
C THR A 473 6.21 -6.05 -0.93
N PRO A 474 6.60 -7.34 -1.06
CA PRO A 474 5.69 -8.40 -1.53
C PRO A 474 4.42 -8.53 -0.66
N LEU A 475 4.54 -8.24 0.64
CA LEU A 475 3.40 -8.24 1.56
C LEU A 475 2.44 -7.07 1.29
N GLY A 476 2.96 -5.86 1.08
CA GLY A 476 2.13 -4.69 0.75
C GLY A 476 1.42 -4.82 -0.60
N ALA A 477 2.10 -5.40 -1.60
CA ALA A 477 1.50 -5.71 -2.90
C ALA A 477 0.36 -6.75 -2.76
N PHE A 478 0.56 -7.80 -1.96
CA PHE A 478 -0.48 -8.80 -1.70
C PHE A 478 -1.72 -8.19 -1.04
N VAL A 479 -1.53 -7.34 -0.01
CA VAL A 479 -2.64 -6.64 0.67
C VAL A 479 -3.40 -5.73 -0.29
N LEU A 480 -2.71 -5.00 -1.17
CA LEU A 480 -3.38 -4.17 -2.19
C LEU A 480 -4.22 -5.00 -3.16
N ILE A 481 -3.66 -6.10 -3.67
CA ILE A 481 -4.38 -7.00 -4.57
C ILE A 481 -5.60 -7.58 -3.84
N PHE A 482 -5.43 -8.04 -2.61
CA PHE A 482 -6.50 -8.60 -1.79
C PHE A 482 -7.63 -7.58 -1.57
N CYS A 483 -7.33 -6.36 -1.14
CA CYS A 483 -8.31 -5.29 -0.96
C CYS A 483 -9.01 -4.93 -2.27
N THR A 484 -8.27 -4.84 -3.38
CA THR A 484 -8.83 -4.52 -4.70
C THR A 484 -9.81 -5.61 -5.16
N VAL A 485 -9.44 -6.87 -5.00
CA VAL A 485 -10.29 -8.03 -5.33
C VAL A 485 -11.54 -8.02 -4.45
N TRP A 486 -11.41 -7.76 -3.15
CA TRP A 486 -12.54 -7.74 -2.23
C TRP A 486 -13.53 -6.62 -2.53
N ILE A 487 -13.02 -5.42 -2.85
CA ILE A 487 -13.83 -4.29 -3.29
C ILE A 487 -14.55 -4.62 -4.61
N ALA A 488 -13.87 -5.26 -5.56
CA ALA A 488 -14.47 -5.68 -6.83
C ALA A 488 -15.58 -6.73 -6.63
N VAL A 489 -15.38 -7.69 -5.71
CA VAL A 489 -16.41 -8.67 -5.32
C VAL A 489 -17.61 -7.97 -4.69
N GLY A 490 -17.39 -7.05 -3.75
CA GLY A 490 -18.45 -6.26 -3.13
C GLY A 490 -19.26 -5.46 -4.15
N MET A 491 -18.60 -4.74 -5.05
CA MET A 491 -19.28 -4.03 -6.14
C MET A 491 -20.07 -4.97 -7.05
N LYS A 492 -19.53 -6.15 -7.37
CA LYS A 492 -20.23 -7.14 -8.19
C LYS A 492 -21.48 -7.69 -7.52
N ILE A 493 -21.45 -7.92 -6.21
CA ILE A 493 -22.61 -8.36 -5.43
C ILE A 493 -23.69 -7.28 -5.42
N ILE A 494 -23.32 -6.02 -5.19
CA ILE A 494 -24.27 -4.90 -5.19
C ILE A 494 -24.91 -4.72 -6.56
N ASN A 495 -24.12 -4.77 -7.64
CA ASN A 495 -24.66 -4.69 -9.00
C ASN A 495 -25.63 -5.83 -9.31
N LYS A 496 -25.35 -7.04 -8.80
CA LYS A 496 -26.24 -8.19 -8.97
C LYS A 496 -27.54 -8.05 -8.17
N LEU A 497 -27.48 -7.51 -6.95
CA LEU A 497 -28.68 -7.25 -6.13
C LEU A 497 -29.60 -6.20 -6.77
N GLY A 498 -29.03 -5.16 -7.39
CA GLY A 498 -29.78 -4.14 -8.09
C GLY A 498 -30.47 -4.62 -9.38
N ASP A 499 -30.04 -5.74 -9.95
CA ASP A 499 -30.60 -6.33 -11.18
C ASP A 499 -31.70 -7.36 -10.89
N VAL A 500 -31.80 -7.87 -9.65
CA VAL A 500 -32.78 -8.89 -9.25
C VAL A 500 -34.13 -8.26 -8.85
N GLN A 501 -34.17 -6.94 -8.63
CA GLN A 501 -35.38 -6.19 -8.27
C GLN A 501 -35.97 -5.37 -9.43
N ALA A 502 -35.30 -5.36 -10.59
CA ALA A 502 -35.83 -4.85 -11.86
C ALA A 502 -36.38 -6.04 -12.66
#